data_AF-A0A955UIE6-F1
#
_entry.id   AF-A0A955UIE6-F1
#
_cell.length_a   1.000
_cell.length_b   1.000
_cell.length_c   1.000
_cell.angle_alpha   90.00
_cell.angle_beta   90.00
_cell.angle_gamma   90.00
#
_symmetry.space_group_name_H-M   'P 1'
#
loop_
_entity.id
_entity.type
_entity.pdbx_description
1 polymer ?
#
loop_
_entity_poly.entity_id
_entity_poly.type
_entity_poly.pdbx_seq_one_letter_code
_entity_poly.pdbx_strand_id
1 'polypeptide(L)'
;MPESLIGLGLVVLFCVIGLAVNADAEVLIFAGLALAAIGFAYGIPTAIVYHWRLHRALDRAGRLPPRWWLQPTAHHHLLPRDERAGVLLWALIGGSGFGVIVLGIVLTSVGLWRTLSS
;
A
#
# COMPACT_ATOMS: atom_id res chain seq x y z
N MET A 1 -13.24 3.06 -13.33
CA MET A 1 -12.45 2.38 -14.37
C MET A 1 -10.98 2.44 -13.94
N PRO A 2 -10.14 1.43 -14.24
CA PRO A 2 -8.74 1.40 -13.79
C PRO A 2 -7.96 2.67 -14.18
N GLU A 3 -8.28 3.30 -15.31
CA GLU A 3 -7.64 4.54 -15.75
C GLU A 3 -7.85 5.69 -14.75
N SER A 4 -9.03 5.78 -14.13
CA SER A 4 -9.33 6.83 -13.14
C SER A 4 -8.50 6.69 -11.86
N LEU A 5 -8.19 5.45 -11.45
CA LEU A 5 -7.36 5.17 -10.28
C LEU A 5 -5.89 5.51 -10.53
N ILE A 6 -5.40 5.22 -11.75
CA ILE A 6 -4.04 5.60 -12.18
C ILE A 6 -3.93 7.12 -12.22
N GLY A 7 -4.90 7.80 -12.85
CA GLY A 7 -4.94 9.26 -12.90
C GLY A 7 -4.93 9.90 -11.52
N LEU A 8 -5.77 9.41 -10.60
CA LEU A 8 -5.81 9.89 -9.22
C LEU A 8 -4.47 9.66 -8.50
N GLY A 9 -3.86 8.49 -8.66
CA GLY A 9 -2.56 8.18 -8.08
C GLY A 9 -1.45 9.11 -8.56
N LEU A 10 -1.42 9.43 -9.86
CA LEU A 10 -0.47 10.38 -10.42
C LEU A 10 -0.69 11.80 -9.89
N VAL A 11 -1.94 12.26 -9.81
CA VAL A 11 -2.27 13.58 -9.25
C VAL A 11 -1.78 13.69 -7.81
N VAL A 12 -2.08 12.68 -6.97
CA VAL A 12 -1.61 12.65 -5.58
C VAL A 12 -0.08 12.68 -5.53
N LEU A 13 0.60 11.90 -6.36
CA LEU A 13 2.06 11.89 -6.45
C LEU A 13 2.62 13.27 -6.80
N PHE A 14 2.10 13.92 -7.84
CA PHE A 14 2.57 15.25 -8.26
C PHE A 14 2.28 16.33 -7.22
N CYS A 15 1.12 16.30 -6.56
CA CYS A 15 0.81 17.20 -5.44
C CYS A 15 1.82 17.04 -4.30
N VAL A 16 2.14 15.80 -3.92
CA VAL A 16 3.11 15.53 -2.86
C VAL A 16 4.51 16.00 -3.25
N ILE A 17 4.93 15.78 -4.50
CA ILE A 17 6.20 16.29 -5.01
C ILE A 17 6.22 17.83 -4.97
N GLY A 18 5.18 18.50 -5.45
CA GLY A 18 5.10 19.97 -5.47
C GLY A 18 5.18 20.58 -4.06
N LEU A 19 4.52 19.94 -3.09
CA LEU A 19 4.62 20.33 -1.68
C LEU A 19 6.02 20.07 -1.13
N ALA A 20 6.62 18.91 -1.44
CA ALA A 20 7.93 18.53 -0.94
C ALA A 20 9.07 19.41 -1.45
N VAL A 21 8.96 19.92 -2.68
CA VAL A 21 10.00 20.79 -3.27
C VAL A 21 10.22 22.04 -2.43
N ASN A 22 9.14 22.65 -1.94
CA ASN A 22 9.16 23.92 -1.20
C ASN A 22 9.19 23.75 0.33
N ALA A 23 9.15 22.52 0.83
CA ALA A 23 9.11 22.25 2.27
C ALA A 23 10.51 22.23 2.90
N ASP A 24 10.59 22.70 4.14
CA ASP A 24 11.81 22.58 4.95
C ASP A 24 12.13 21.13 5.27
N ALA A 25 13.41 20.85 5.50
CA ALA A 25 13.90 19.50 5.76
C ALA A 25 13.24 18.84 6.98
N GLU A 26 13.04 19.61 8.05
CA GLU A 26 12.34 19.15 9.26
C GLU A 26 10.89 18.76 8.96
N VAL A 27 10.17 19.57 8.18
CA VAL A 27 8.79 19.30 7.78
C VAL A 27 8.70 18.01 6.98
N LEU A 28 9.63 17.78 6.05
CA LEU A 28 9.70 16.56 5.25
C LEU A 28 9.91 15.30 6.09
N ILE A 29 10.79 15.38 7.10
CA ILE A 29 11.06 14.28 8.02
C ILE A 29 9.82 13.95 8.85
N PHE A 30 9.20 14.94 9.50
CA PHE A 30 8.01 14.72 10.33
C PHE A 30 6.81 14.26 9.51
N ALA A 31 6.55 14.88 8.36
CA ALA A 31 5.45 14.49 7.49
C ALA A 31 5.67 13.07 6.92
N GLY A 32 6.90 12.75 6.53
CA GLY A 32 7.27 11.42 6.04
C GLY A 32 7.08 10.34 7.11
N LEU A 33 7.55 10.61 8.34
CA LEU A 33 7.39 9.69 9.46
C LEU A 33 5.91 9.50 9.84
N ALA A 34 5.14 10.59 9.87
CA ALA A 34 3.70 10.55 10.13
C ALA A 34 2.95 9.74 9.08
N LEU A 35 3.25 9.93 7.78
CA LEU A 35 2.68 9.15 6.70
C LEU A 35 3.04 7.67 6.81
N ALA A 36 4.30 7.35 7.10
CA ALA A 36 4.72 5.97 7.32
C ALA A 36 3.97 5.34 8.49
N ALA A 37 3.84 6.05 9.62
CA ALA A 37 3.11 5.59 10.79
C ALA A 37 1.61 5.34 10.48
N ILE A 38 0.95 6.26 9.79
CA ILE A 38 -0.44 6.10 9.34
C ILE A 38 -0.54 4.87 8.42
N GLY A 39 0.34 4.79 7.42
CA GLY A 39 0.41 3.68 6.48
C GLY A 39 0.58 2.34 7.18
N PHE A 40 1.40 2.25 8.22
CA PHE A 40 1.51 1.04 9.06
C PHE A 40 0.24 0.76 9.85
N ALA A 41 -0.30 1.79 10.51
CA ALA A 41 -1.47 1.67 11.38
C ALA A 41 -2.70 1.11 10.66
N TYR A 42 -2.91 1.45 9.39
CA TYR A 42 -4.01 0.89 8.61
C TYR A 42 -3.58 -0.24 7.65
N GLY A 43 -2.37 -0.18 7.09
CA GLY A 43 -1.86 -1.14 6.12
C GLY A 43 -1.65 -2.54 6.70
N ILE A 44 -1.13 -2.64 7.93
CA ILE A 44 -0.94 -3.94 8.59
C ILE A 44 -2.30 -4.61 8.88
N PRO A 45 -3.27 -3.98 9.56
CA PRO A 45 -4.57 -4.61 9.80
C PRO A 45 -5.30 -5.03 8.52
N THR A 46 -5.27 -4.18 7.49
CA THR A 46 -5.92 -4.47 6.20
C THR A 46 -5.24 -5.60 5.45
N ALA A 47 -3.91 -5.68 5.49
CA ALA A 47 -3.15 -6.80 4.94
C ALA A 47 -3.48 -8.12 5.66
N ILE A 48 -3.62 -8.12 6.99
CA ILE A 48 -4.03 -9.30 7.76
C ILE A 48 -5.42 -9.78 7.32
N VAL A 49 -6.38 -8.84 7.22
CA VAL A 49 -7.74 -9.15 6.76
C VAL A 49 -7.76 -9.72 5.34
N TYR A 50 -6.95 -9.15 4.44
CA TYR A 50 -6.76 -9.67 3.08
C TYR A 50 -6.22 -11.11 3.09
N HIS A 51 -5.15 -11.38 3.85
CA HIS A 51 -4.56 -12.73 3.94
C HIS A 51 -5.55 -13.74 4.50
N TRP A 52 -6.29 -13.38 5.55
CA TRP A 52 -7.31 -14.25 6.12
C TRP A 52 -8.44 -14.57 5.14
N ARG A 53 -8.95 -13.56 4.42
CA ARG A 53 -9.99 -13.76 3.40
C ARG A 53 -9.49 -14.59 2.21
N LEU A 54 -8.28 -14.34 1.73
CA LEU A 54 -7.66 -15.13 0.67
C LEU A 54 -7.51 -16.59 1.09
N HIS A 55 -6.97 -16.84 2.29
CA HIS A 55 -6.86 -18.18 2.85
C HIS A 55 -8.23 -18.88 2.89
N ARG A 56 -9.23 -18.23 3.51
CA ARG A 56 -10.58 -18.79 3.67
C ARG A 56 -11.25 -19.13 2.35
N ALA A 57 -11.11 -18.27 1.34
CA ALA A 57 -11.69 -18.49 0.02
C ALA A 57 -11.01 -19.65 -0.72
N LEU A 58 -9.68 -19.74 -0.66
CA LEU A 58 -8.92 -20.81 -1.29
C LEU A 58 -9.15 -22.17 -0.60
N ASP A 59 -9.21 -22.17 0.73
CA ASP A 59 -9.48 -23.36 1.55
C ASP A 59 -10.87 -23.94 1.27
N ARG A 60 -11.91 -23.08 1.26
CA ARG A 60 -13.28 -23.47 0.89
C ARG A 60 -13.40 -24.03 -0.52
N ALA A 61 -12.63 -23.49 -1.45
CA ALA A 61 -12.60 -23.97 -2.83
C ALA A 61 -11.82 -25.28 -2.99
N GLY A 62 -11.14 -25.77 -1.94
CA GLY A 62 -10.24 -26.92 -2.02
C GLY A 62 -8.99 -26.65 -2.89
N ARG A 63 -8.61 -25.38 -3.04
CA ARG A 63 -7.55 -24.91 -3.96
C ARG A 63 -6.44 -24.18 -3.22
N LEU A 64 -6.23 -24.47 -1.93
CA LEU A 64 -5.20 -23.84 -1.12
C LEU A 64 -3.83 -24.48 -1.41
N PRO A 65 -2.91 -23.77 -2.10
CA PRO A 65 -1.60 -24.32 -2.37
C PRO A 65 -0.72 -24.26 -1.11
N PRO A 66 0.23 -25.21 -0.96
CA PRO A 66 1.25 -25.10 0.07
C PRO A 66 2.07 -23.81 -0.14
N ARG A 67 2.38 -23.11 0.96
CA ARG A 67 3.13 -21.85 0.95
C ARG A 67 2.45 -20.67 0.21
N TRP A 68 1.12 -20.67 0.09
CA TRP A 68 0.34 -19.58 -0.53
C TRP A 68 0.69 -18.15 -0.03
N TRP A 69 1.01 -18.02 1.26
CA TRP A 69 1.40 -16.78 1.93
C TRP A 69 2.68 -16.12 1.41
N LEU A 70 3.56 -16.86 0.70
CA LEU A 70 4.75 -16.27 0.07
C LEU A 70 4.42 -15.48 -1.19
N GLN A 71 3.37 -15.90 -1.93
CA GLN A 71 2.95 -15.29 -3.18
C GLN A 71 1.42 -15.16 -3.23
N PRO A 72 0.81 -14.39 -2.31
CA PRO A 72 -0.65 -14.37 -2.15
C PRO A 72 -1.36 -13.82 -3.40
N THR A 73 -0.73 -12.91 -4.15
CA THR A 73 -1.25 -12.34 -5.39
C THR A 73 -1.23 -13.30 -6.57
N ALA A 74 -0.28 -14.26 -6.60
CA ALA A 74 -0.22 -15.26 -7.65
C ALA A 74 -1.46 -16.17 -7.66
N HIS A 75 -2.15 -16.30 -6.53
CA HIS A 75 -3.30 -17.18 -6.34
C HIS A 75 -4.66 -16.52 -6.60
N HIS A 76 -4.71 -15.25 -7.01
CA HIS A 76 -5.97 -14.54 -7.30
C HIS A 76 -6.80 -15.14 -8.45
N HIS A 77 -6.17 -15.94 -9.32
CA HIS A 77 -6.85 -16.67 -10.40
C HIS A 77 -7.57 -17.93 -9.90
N LEU A 78 -7.19 -18.46 -8.73
CA LEU A 78 -7.79 -19.64 -8.11
C LEU A 78 -9.07 -19.32 -7.33
N LEU A 79 -9.28 -18.04 -7.03
CA LEU A 79 -10.44 -17.55 -6.28
C LEU A 79 -11.76 -17.82 -7.02
N PRO A 80 -12.80 -18.29 -6.30
CA PRO A 80 -14.17 -18.31 -6.80
C PRO A 80 -14.60 -16.94 -7.30
N ARG A 81 -15.36 -16.89 -8.41
CA ARG A 81 -15.72 -15.62 -9.09
C ARG A 81 -16.52 -14.68 -8.18
N ASP A 82 -17.35 -15.24 -7.31
CA ASP A 82 -18.19 -14.59 -6.31
C ASP A 82 -17.38 -13.97 -5.16
N GLU A 83 -16.32 -14.63 -4.68
CA GLU A 83 -15.48 -14.12 -3.60
C GLU A 83 -14.34 -13.20 -4.09
N ARG A 84 -13.96 -13.32 -5.38
CA ARG A 84 -12.80 -12.63 -5.97
C ARG A 84 -12.85 -11.12 -5.81
N ALA A 85 -13.98 -10.47 -6.10
CA ALA A 85 -14.09 -9.02 -6.02
C ALA A 85 -13.88 -8.50 -4.58
N GLY A 86 -14.43 -9.20 -3.59
CA GLY A 86 -14.26 -8.87 -2.18
C GLY A 86 -12.80 -8.99 -1.73
N VAL A 87 -12.12 -10.09 -2.08
CA VAL A 87 -10.71 -10.30 -1.73
C VAL A 87 -9.81 -9.26 -2.42
N LEU A 88 -10.04 -8.96 -3.69
CA LEU A 88 -9.28 -7.95 -4.43
C LEU A 88 -9.48 -6.53 -3.88
N LEU A 89 -10.67 -6.20 -3.38
CA LEU A 89 -10.90 -4.92 -2.71
C LEU A 89 -10.03 -4.77 -1.46
N TRP A 90 -9.95 -5.80 -0.63
CA TRP A 90 -9.05 -5.80 0.54
C TRP A 90 -7.57 -5.78 0.14
N ALA A 91 -7.21 -6.45 -0.96
CA ALA A 91 -5.87 -6.38 -1.52
C ALA A 91 -5.51 -4.94 -1.96
N LEU A 92 -6.44 -4.23 -2.60
CA LEU A 92 -6.27 -2.84 -3.02
C LEU A 92 -6.11 -1.91 -1.82
N ILE A 93 -6.97 -2.05 -0.80
CA ILE A 93 -6.93 -1.23 0.42
C ILE A 93 -5.64 -1.49 1.21
N GLY A 94 -5.22 -2.75 1.34
CA GLY A 94 -3.93 -3.07 1.96
C GLY A 94 -2.74 -2.54 1.14
N GLY A 95 -2.82 -2.65 -0.18
CA GLY A 95 -1.83 -2.14 -1.12
C GLY A 95 -1.68 -0.61 -1.07
N SER A 96 -2.77 0.13 -0.86
CA SER A 96 -2.69 1.58 -0.67
C SER A 96 -1.93 1.92 0.62
N GLY A 97 -2.08 1.11 1.67
CA GLY A 97 -1.30 1.18 2.91
C GLY A 97 0.18 1.13 2.66
N PHE A 98 0.60 0.12 1.91
CA PHE A 98 1.99 -0.01 1.48
C PHE A 98 2.46 1.21 0.67
N GLY A 99 1.64 1.71 -0.26
CA GLY A 99 1.96 2.92 -1.03
C GLY A 99 2.18 4.17 -0.14
N VAL A 100 1.35 4.35 0.87
CA VAL A 100 1.49 5.46 1.84
C VAL A 100 2.77 5.29 2.68
N ILE A 101 3.12 4.07 3.08
CA ILE A 101 4.38 3.79 3.79
C ILE A 101 5.58 4.18 2.92
N VAL A 102 5.61 3.70 1.67
CA VAL A 102 6.69 4.00 0.72
C VAL A 102 6.83 5.50 0.51
N LEU A 103 5.72 6.20 0.32
CA LEU A 103 5.72 7.66 0.19
C LEU A 103 6.30 8.36 1.43
N GLY A 104 5.90 7.92 2.62
CA GLY A 104 6.44 8.45 3.87
C GLY A 104 7.95 8.24 4.01
N ILE A 105 8.44 7.04 3.65
CA ILE A 105 9.87 6.72 3.63
C ILE A 105 10.62 7.65 2.67
N VAL A 106 10.11 7.82 1.44
CA VAL A 106 10.73 8.69 0.42
C VAL A 106 10.83 10.13 0.94
N LEU A 107 9.75 10.69 1.49
CA LEU A 107 9.79 12.05 2.04
C LEU A 107 10.78 12.19 3.18
N THR A 108 10.81 11.20 4.08
CA THR A 108 11.77 11.18 5.20
C THR A 108 13.21 11.16 4.68
N SER A 109 13.51 10.30 3.70
CA SER A 109 14.85 10.21 3.10
C SER A 109 15.26 11.51 2.40
N VAL A 110 14.34 12.16 1.68
CA VAL A 110 14.60 13.47 1.03
C VAL A 110 14.86 14.54 2.08
N GLY A 111 14.07 14.59 3.16
CA GLY A 111 14.29 15.52 4.26
C GLY A 111 15.64 15.31 4.93
N LEU A 112 15.99 14.06 5.28
CA LEU A 112 17.31 13.72 5.83
C LEU A 112 18.46 14.09 4.90
N TRP A 113 18.32 13.81 3.60
CA TRP A 113 19.32 14.19 2.60
C TRP A 113 19.56 15.71 2.59
N ARG A 114 18.48 16.50 2.61
CA ARG A 114 18.57 17.97 2.65
C ARG A 114 19.32 18.45 3.89
N THR A 115 19.02 17.92 5.07
CA THR A 115 19.70 18.25 6.33
C THR A 115 21.19 17.91 6.30
N LEU A 116 21.59 16.84 5.60
CA LEU A 116 23.00 16.44 5.49
C LEU A 116 23.77 17.23 4.43
N SER A 117 23.07 17.86 3.49
CA SER A 117 23.65 18.62 2.37
C SER A 117 23.73 20.13 2.61
N SER A 118 23.09 20.63 3.67
CA SER A 118 23.13 22.02 4.15
C SER A 118 24.26 22.25 5.13
#